data_AF-A0A6B3G1L2-F1
#
_entry.id   AF-A0A6B3G1L2-F1
#
_cell.length_a   1.000
_cell.length_b   1.000
_cell.length_c   1.000
_cell.angle_alpha   90.00
_cell.angle_beta   90.00
_cell.angle_gamma   90.00
#
_symmetry.space_group_name_H-M   'P 1'
#
loop_
_entity.id
_entity.type
_entity.pdbx_description
1 polymer ?
#
loop_
_entity_poly.entity_id
_entity_poly.type
_entity_poly.pdbx_seq_one_letter_code
_entity_poly.pdbx_strand_id
1 'polypeptide(L)'
;KDEEGRTYFVPYGFYGLSLFYRKDLIAEAGYDKPPGTWDELLQQASAVQDKAKRRYGYAFRGGPNAVSNVTAVIEAYVADRIDPADGYRLTDGSTIFSAPEAAEALKTYIEIFKKAAPPSSVAWGYPEMVEGFSNGSTAFLLQDPEVIATLRKSKAI
;
A
#
# COMPACT_ATOMS: atom_id res chain seq x y z
N LYS A 1 25.16 11.16 9.02
CA LYS A 1 26.39 11.99 9.17
C LYS A 1 26.67 12.60 7.80
N ASP A 2 27.27 13.78 7.71
CA ASP A 2 27.77 14.27 6.42
C ASP A 2 29.09 13.58 6.05
N GLU A 3 29.68 14.00 4.92
CA GLU A 3 30.96 13.47 4.42
C GLU A 3 32.12 13.71 5.41
N GLU A 4 32.01 14.74 6.26
CA GLU A 4 32.97 15.03 7.33
C GLU A 4 32.66 14.33 8.67
N GLY A 5 31.62 13.50 8.75
CA GLY A 5 31.28 12.71 9.93
C GLY A 5 30.46 13.44 11.01
N ARG A 6 30.00 14.67 10.74
CA ARG A 6 29.14 15.47 11.65
C ARG A 6 27.72 14.89 11.68
N THR A 7 27.10 14.86 12.85
CA THR A 7 25.73 14.34 13.04
C THR A 7 24.75 15.49 13.17
N TYR A 8 23.79 15.60 12.25
CA TYR A 8 22.76 16.64 12.24
C TYR A 8 21.38 16.16 12.72
N PHE A 9 21.15 14.85 12.70
CA PHE A 9 19.88 14.24 13.06
C PHE A 9 20.14 13.00 13.90
N VAL A 10 19.31 12.79 14.93
CA VAL A 10 19.25 11.56 15.71
C VAL A 10 17.96 10.83 15.32
N PRO A 11 18.05 9.64 14.70
CA PRO A 11 16.87 8.87 14.37
C PRO A 11 16.07 8.52 15.63
N TYR A 12 14.81 8.91 15.68
CA TYR A 12 13.91 8.60 16.81
C TYR A 12 13.12 7.31 16.60
N GLY A 13 12.85 6.93 15.34
CA GLY A 13 12.12 5.73 14.99
C GLY A 13 12.05 5.52 13.48
N PHE A 14 11.54 4.36 13.08
CA PHE A 14 11.36 3.99 11.68
C PHE A 14 9.87 3.88 11.36
N TYR A 15 9.49 4.35 10.18
CA TYR A 15 8.17 4.16 9.60
C TYR A 15 8.32 3.05 8.57
N GLY A 16 7.60 1.95 8.79
CA GLY A 16 7.57 0.81 7.88
C GLY A 16 6.18 0.69 7.29
N LEU A 17 6.08 0.85 5.97
CA LEU A 17 4.82 0.70 5.26
C LEU A 17 4.28 -0.71 5.48
N SER A 18 3.02 -0.81 5.91
CA SER A 18 2.38 -2.07 6.29
C SER A 18 1.00 -2.19 5.67
N LEU A 19 0.60 -3.43 5.36
CA LEU A 19 -0.76 -3.72 4.90
C LEU A 19 -1.67 -3.98 6.10
N PHE A 20 -2.53 -3.01 6.41
CA PHE A 20 -3.64 -3.18 7.34
C PHE A 20 -4.81 -3.85 6.64
N TYR A 21 -5.52 -4.72 7.35
CA TYR A 21 -6.58 -5.50 6.74
C TYR A 21 -7.70 -5.90 7.70
N ARG A 22 -8.90 -6.12 7.15
CA ARG A 22 -10.12 -6.55 7.84
C ARG A 22 -10.22 -8.07 7.87
N LYS A 23 -9.84 -8.68 9.00
CA LYS A 23 -9.86 -10.14 9.21
C LYS A 23 -11.22 -10.76 8.93
N ASP A 24 -12.29 -10.13 9.38
CA ASP A 24 -13.67 -10.57 9.19
C ASP A 24 -14.09 -10.55 7.71
N LEU A 25 -13.72 -9.52 6.96
CA LEU A 25 -14.06 -9.42 5.54
C LEU A 25 -13.27 -10.42 4.69
N ILE A 26 -11.99 -10.63 5.01
CA ILE A 26 -11.15 -11.63 4.34
C ILE A 26 -11.68 -13.04 4.61
N ALA A 27 -12.08 -13.34 5.86
CA ALA A 27 -12.70 -14.61 6.22
C ALA A 27 -14.07 -14.81 5.54
N GLU A 28 -14.93 -13.78 5.48
CA GLU A 28 -16.20 -13.81 4.73
C GLU A 28 -15.96 -14.12 3.24
N ALA A 29 -14.86 -13.61 2.67
CA ALA A 29 -14.45 -13.88 1.30
C ALA A 29 -13.75 -15.25 1.10
N GLY A 30 -13.62 -16.06 2.15
CA GLY A 30 -13.11 -17.43 2.09
C GLY A 30 -11.58 -17.58 2.22
N TYR A 31 -10.90 -16.60 2.83
CA TYR A 31 -9.46 -16.63 3.05
C TYR A 31 -9.10 -16.66 4.54
N ASP A 32 -8.17 -17.54 4.92
CA ASP A 32 -7.73 -17.69 6.31
C ASP A 32 -6.46 -16.88 6.63
N LYS A 33 -5.83 -16.27 5.62
CA LYS A 33 -4.58 -15.51 5.75
C LYS A 33 -4.63 -14.24 4.90
N PRO A 34 -4.01 -13.13 5.36
CA PRO A 34 -3.80 -11.97 4.52
C PRO A 34 -2.93 -12.31 3.31
N PRO A 35 -2.95 -11.48 2.25
CA PRO A 35 -2.12 -11.72 1.08
C PRO A 35 -0.64 -11.51 1.41
N GLY A 36 0.21 -12.38 0.88
CA GLY A 36 1.67 -12.28 0.94
C GLY A 36 2.28 -11.61 -0.30
N THR A 37 1.50 -11.45 -1.38
CA THR A 37 1.94 -10.81 -2.63
C THR A 37 0.92 -9.81 -3.15
N TRP A 38 1.34 -8.94 -4.09
CA TRP A 38 0.44 -7.99 -4.74
C TRP A 38 -0.63 -8.67 -5.61
N ASP A 39 -0.32 -9.80 -6.24
CA ASP A 39 -1.30 -10.57 -7.00
C ASP A 39 -2.33 -11.24 -6.08
N GLU A 40 -1.89 -11.76 -4.92
CA GLU A 40 -2.81 -12.24 -3.89
C GLU A 40 -3.66 -11.10 -3.31
N LEU A 41 -3.09 -9.90 -3.15
CA LEU A 41 -3.86 -8.73 -2.73
C LEU A 41 -4.92 -8.37 -3.78
N LEU A 42 -4.60 -8.39 -5.07
CA LEU A 42 -5.57 -8.21 -6.14
C LEU A 42 -6.70 -9.24 -6.05
N GLN A 43 -6.35 -10.51 -5.85
CA GLN A 43 -7.33 -11.59 -5.73
C GLN A 43 -8.26 -11.38 -4.51
N GLN A 44 -7.69 -11.21 -3.32
CA GLN A 44 -8.46 -11.06 -2.08
C GLN A 44 -9.28 -9.78 -2.07
N ALA A 45 -8.70 -8.65 -2.49
CA ALA A 45 -9.41 -7.37 -2.55
C ALA A 45 -10.57 -7.43 -3.56
N SER A 46 -10.39 -8.10 -4.71
CA SER A 46 -11.47 -8.30 -5.68
C SER A 46 -12.58 -9.21 -5.13
N ALA A 47 -12.26 -10.20 -4.30
CA ALA A 47 -13.23 -11.09 -3.69
C ALA A 47 -14.09 -10.38 -2.61
N VAL A 48 -13.51 -9.42 -1.89
CA VAL A 48 -14.23 -8.64 -0.86
C VAL A 48 -15.11 -7.54 -1.48
N GLN A 49 -14.81 -7.09 -2.70
CA GLN A 49 -15.56 -6.04 -3.39
C GLN A 49 -17.05 -6.40 -3.52
N ASP A 50 -17.93 -5.55 -2.98
CA ASP A 50 -19.38 -5.66 -3.11
C ASP A 50 -19.99 -4.27 -3.30
N LYS A 51 -20.32 -3.95 -4.56
CA LYS A 51 -20.90 -2.65 -4.94
C LYS A 51 -22.28 -2.42 -4.32
N ALA A 52 -23.07 -3.47 -4.09
CA ALA A 52 -24.42 -3.36 -3.53
C ALA A 52 -24.36 -2.96 -2.05
N LYS A 53 -23.35 -3.45 -1.31
CA LYS A 53 -23.10 -3.08 0.09
C LYS A 53 -22.20 -1.85 0.25
N ARG A 54 -21.79 -1.20 -0.85
CA ARG A 54 -20.78 -0.13 -0.86
C ARG A 54 -19.48 -0.54 -0.12
N ARG A 55 -19.12 -1.81 -0.25
CA ARG A 55 -17.91 -2.40 0.33
C ARG A 55 -16.86 -2.55 -0.75
N TYR A 56 -15.64 -2.14 -0.44
CA TYR A 56 -14.53 -2.13 -1.38
C TYR A 56 -13.36 -2.93 -0.84
N GLY A 57 -12.61 -3.57 -1.72
CA GLY A 57 -11.42 -4.31 -1.32
C GLY A 57 -10.29 -3.41 -0.82
N TYR A 58 -10.02 -2.28 -1.49
CA TYR A 58 -8.78 -1.53 -1.27
C TYR A 58 -9.00 -0.01 -1.13
N ALA A 59 -8.33 0.59 -0.15
CA ALA A 59 -8.20 2.05 -0.01
C ALA A 59 -7.06 2.57 -0.91
N PHE A 60 -7.39 2.91 -2.15
CA PHE A 60 -6.42 3.41 -3.11
C PHE A 60 -6.05 4.89 -2.86
N ARG A 61 -4.75 5.20 -2.97
CA ARG A 61 -4.23 6.57 -2.95
C ARG A 61 -3.99 7.04 -4.38
N GLY A 62 -4.92 7.83 -4.93
CA GLY A 62 -4.81 8.37 -6.28
C GLY A 62 -4.46 9.86 -6.34
N GLY A 63 -4.71 10.59 -5.26
CA GLY A 63 -4.52 12.02 -5.14
C GLY A 63 -3.12 12.41 -4.64
N PRO A 64 -3.01 13.46 -3.80
CA PRO A 64 -1.72 13.95 -3.31
C PRO A 64 -0.81 12.86 -2.75
N ASN A 65 0.43 12.85 -3.26
CA ASN A 65 1.48 11.90 -2.91
C ASN A 65 1.16 10.42 -3.26
N ALA A 66 0.31 10.17 -4.26
CA ALA A 66 0.05 8.82 -4.80
C ALA A 66 1.32 8.08 -5.27
N VAL A 67 2.34 8.83 -5.72
CA VAL A 67 3.63 8.28 -6.15
C VAL A 67 4.29 7.43 -5.06
N SER A 68 4.10 7.74 -3.78
CA SER A 68 4.65 6.95 -2.67
C SER A 68 4.20 5.47 -2.70
N ASN A 69 2.90 5.21 -2.89
CA ASN A 69 2.40 3.84 -3.00
C ASN A 69 2.86 3.17 -4.29
N VAL A 70 2.92 3.91 -5.41
CA VAL A 70 3.40 3.37 -6.69
C VAL A 70 4.87 2.93 -6.57
N THR A 71 5.72 3.76 -5.98
CA THR A 71 7.11 3.43 -5.70
C THR A 71 7.22 2.19 -4.82
N ALA A 72 6.45 2.10 -3.73
CA ALA A 72 6.47 0.94 -2.84
C ALA A 72 6.05 -0.37 -3.54
N VAL A 73 5.11 -0.32 -4.49
CA VAL A 73 4.74 -1.50 -5.30
C VAL A 73 5.92 -1.91 -6.19
N ILE A 74 6.55 -0.95 -6.87
CA ILE A 74 7.71 -1.23 -7.75
C ILE A 74 8.85 -1.83 -6.93
N GLU A 75 9.20 -1.22 -5.79
CA GLU A 75 10.23 -1.73 -4.87
C GLU A 75 9.96 -3.18 -4.45
N ALA A 76 8.70 -3.53 -4.16
CA ALA A 76 8.33 -4.90 -3.81
C ALA A 76 8.59 -5.92 -4.94
N TYR A 77 8.44 -5.52 -6.20
CA TYR A 77 8.69 -6.39 -7.37
C TYR A 77 10.18 -6.57 -7.68
N VAL A 78 11.03 -5.66 -7.22
CA VAL A 78 12.48 -5.69 -7.49
C VAL A 78 13.32 -5.81 -6.23
N ALA A 79 12.71 -6.16 -5.09
CA ALA A 79 13.31 -6.08 -3.76
C ALA A 79 14.69 -6.76 -3.66
N ASP A 80 14.85 -7.93 -4.28
CA ASP A 80 16.11 -8.70 -4.26
C ASP A 80 17.26 -8.03 -5.03
N ARG A 81 16.97 -6.99 -5.83
CA ARG A 81 17.96 -6.28 -6.65
C ARG A 81 18.18 -4.84 -6.21
N ILE A 82 17.47 -4.33 -5.19
CA ILE A 82 17.61 -2.96 -4.73
C ILE A 82 19.03 -2.75 -4.16
N ASP A 83 19.66 -1.63 -4.51
CA ASP A 83 20.91 -1.20 -3.90
C ASP A 83 20.68 -0.80 -2.44
N PRO A 84 21.31 -1.47 -1.45
CA PRO A 84 21.16 -1.12 -0.04
C PRO A 84 21.56 0.32 0.31
N ALA A 85 22.37 0.98 -0.53
CA ALA A 85 22.78 2.36 -0.36
C ALA A 85 21.80 3.38 -0.98
N ASP A 86 20.96 2.97 -1.94
CA ASP A 86 20.00 3.83 -2.63
C ASP A 86 18.77 3.03 -3.08
N GLY A 87 17.65 3.18 -2.36
CA GLY A 87 16.40 2.49 -2.65
C GLY A 87 15.78 2.77 -4.03
N TYR A 88 16.21 3.83 -4.71
CA TYR A 88 15.77 4.14 -6.07
C TYR A 88 16.63 3.50 -7.16
N ARG A 89 17.67 2.76 -6.77
CA ARG A 89 18.58 2.07 -7.67
C ARG A 89 18.58 0.56 -7.47
N LEU A 90 18.93 -0.10 -8.55
CA LEU A 90 19.26 -1.51 -8.57
C LEU A 90 20.78 -1.68 -8.38
N THR A 91 21.19 -2.87 -7.97
CA THR A 91 22.59 -3.28 -7.77
C THR A 91 23.46 -3.16 -9.03
N ASP A 92 22.86 -3.09 -10.22
CA ASP A 92 23.55 -2.84 -11.49
C ASP A 92 23.72 -1.33 -11.82
N GLY A 93 23.24 -0.45 -10.93
CA GLY A 93 23.31 1.01 -11.06
C GLY A 93 22.15 1.64 -11.84
N SER A 94 21.26 0.85 -12.44
CA SER A 94 20.04 1.35 -13.09
C SER A 94 18.98 1.78 -12.06
N THR A 95 17.92 2.47 -12.51
CA THR A 95 16.85 2.91 -11.59
C THR A 95 15.79 1.81 -11.45
N ILE A 96 15.15 1.72 -10.27
CA ILE A 96 14.02 0.78 -10.06
C ILE A 96 12.90 0.99 -11.09
N PHE A 97 12.73 2.21 -11.58
CA PHE A 97 11.69 2.57 -12.54
C PHE A 97 11.97 2.09 -13.96
N SER A 98 13.24 1.78 -14.27
CA SER A 98 13.65 1.26 -15.58
C SER A 98 13.57 -0.26 -15.67
N ALA A 99 13.34 -0.94 -14.54
CA ALA A 99 13.19 -2.38 -14.47
C ALA A 99 11.99 -2.85 -15.31
N PRO A 100 12.09 -3.96 -16.06
CA PRO A 100 10.94 -4.52 -16.77
C PRO A 100 9.78 -4.85 -15.82
N GLU A 101 10.08 -5.27 -14.59
CA GLU A 101 9.10 -5.60 -13.55
C GLU A 101 8.33 -4.36 -13.04
N ALA A 102 8.85 -3.15 -13.23
CA ALA A 102 8.17 -1.91 -12.80
C ALA A 102 6.85 -1.69 -13.57
N ALA A 103 6.81 -2.07 -14.85
CA ALA A 103 5.59 -2.00 -15.64
C ALA A 103 4.54 -3.03 -15.17
N GLU A 104 4.98 -4.22 -14.77
CA GLU A 104 4.12 -5.26 -14.21
C GLU A 104 3.56 -4.85 -12.86
N ALA A 105 4.40 -4.32 -11.98
CA ALA A 105 4.02 -3.75 -10.69
C ALA A 105 2.92 -2.69 -10.84
N LEU A 106 3.12 -1.72 -11.75
CA LEU A 106 2.15 -0.67 -12.01
C LEU A 106 0.84 -1.23 -12.58
N LYS A 107 0.93 -2.21 -13.48
CA LYS A 107 -0.26 -2.89 -14.02
C LYS A 107 -1.07 -3.56 -12.93
N THR A 108 -0.44 -4.33 -12.04
CA THR A 108 -1.14 -4.97 -10.91
C THR A 108 -1.77 -3.93 -9.98
N TYR A 109 -1.05 -2.85 -9.63
CA TYR A 109 -1.59 -1.78 -8.78
C TYR A 109 -2.81 -1.07 -9.40
N ILE A 110 -2.78 -0.81 -10.71
CA ILE A 110 -3.91 -0.24 -11.44
C ILE A 110 -5.10 -1.22 -11.51
N GLU A 111 -4.85 -2.51 -11.65
CA GLU A 111 -5.92 -3.52 -11.62
C GLU A 111 -6.57 -3.63 -10.25
N ILE A 112 -5.81 -3.47 -9.16
CA ILE A 112 -6.36 -3.36 -7.79
C ILE A 112 -7.33 -2.17 -7.72
N PHE A 113 -6.91 -1.00 -8.21
CA PHE A 113 -7.80 0.17 -8.26
C PHE A 113 -9.10 -0.13 -9.02
N LYS A 114 -9.00 -0.66 -10.24
CA LYS A 114 -10.17 -0.89 -11.10
C LYS A 114 -11.13 -1.92 -10.55
N LYS A 115 -10.62 -2.99 -9.94
CA LYS A 115 -11.45 -4.13 -9.50
C LYS A 115 -11.94 -3.99 -8.07
N ALA A 116 -11.18 -3.33 -7.22
CA ALA A 116 -11.36 -3.42 -5.77
C ALA A 116 -11.39 -2.08 -5.05
N ALA A 117 -11.16 -0.94 -5.71
CA ALA A 117 -11.21 0.36 -5.05
C ALA A 117 -12.48 1.16 -5.39
N PRO A 118 -12.89 2.10 -4.54
CA PRO A 118 -13.91 3.08 -4.89
C PRO A 118 -13.47 3.89 -6.11
N PRO A 119 -14.30 4.11 -7.14
CA PRO A 119 -13.88 4.93 -8.30
C PRO A 119 -13.42 6.35 -7.91
N SER A 120 -14.01 6.93 -6.87
CA SER A 120 -13.64 8.24 -6.31
C SER A 120 -12.23 8.28 -5.71
N SER A 121 -11.65 7.13 -5.37
CA SER A 121 -10.33 7.04 -4.73
C SER A 121 -9.18 7.48 -5.62
N VAL A 122 -9.43 7.68 -6.91
CA VAL A 122 -8.51 8.37 -7.82
C VAL A 122 -8.15 9.79 -7.33
N ALA A 123 -9.01 10.43 -6.54
CA ALA A 123 -8.76 11.76 -5.97
C ALA A 123 -8.31 11.73 -4.49
N TRP A 124 -8.27 10.55 -3.86
CA TRP A 124 -8.00 10.44 -2.42
C TRP A 124 -6.54 10.67 -2.10
N GLY A 125 -6.30 11.58 -1.15
CA GLY A 125 -5.02 11.72 -0.47
C GLY A 125 -4.96 10.80 0.75
N TYR A 126 -4.03 11.13 1.65
CA TYR A 126 -3.86 10.42 2.91
C TYR A 126 -5.12 10.41 3.80
N PRO A 127 -5.81 11.56 4.05
CA PRO A 127 -6.95 11.56 4.94
C PRO A 127 -8.09 10.67 4.45
N GLU A 128 -8.42 10.75 3.16
CA GLU A 128 -9.56 10.04 2.59
C GLU A 128 -9.32 8.52 2.51
N MET A 129 -8.09 8.09 2.21
CA MET A 129 -7.78 6.64 2.20
C MET A 129 -7.83 6.04 3.61
N VAL A 130 -7.36 6.76 4.63
CA VAL A 130 -7.43 6.34 6.04
C VAL A 130 -8.88 6.36 6.52
N GLU A 131 -9.67 7.36 6.12
CA GLU A 131 -11.11 7.41 6.42
C GLU A 131 -11.84 6.23 5.79
N GLY A 132 -11.61 5.93 4.51
CA GLY A 132 -12.26 4.83 3.80
C GLY A 132 -12.04 3.47 4.46
N PHE A 133 -10.86 3.25 5.05
CA PHE A 133 -10.60 2.04 5.82
C PHE A 133 -11.18 2.12 7.24
N SER A 134 -10.94 3.21 7.95
CA SER A 134 -11.38 3.37 9.35
C SER A 134 -12.89 3.40 9.50
N ASN A 135 -13.65 3.87 8.52
CA ASN A 135 -15.12 3.82 8.53
C ASN A 135 -15.69 2.46 8.08
N GLY A 136 -14.84 1.49 7.74
CA GLY A 136 -15.22 0.14 7.34
C GLY A 136 -15.64 -0.02 5.87
N SER A 137 -15.47 1.01 5.04
CA SER A 137 -15.82 0.93 3.61
C SER A 137 -14.81 0.11 2.80
N THR A 138 -13.55 0.05 3.22
CA THR A 138 -12.50 -0.73 2.55
C THR A 138 -11.93 -1.86 3.42
N ALA A 139 -11.45 -2.93 2.78
CA ALA A 139 -10.94 -4.11 3.49
C ALA A 139 -9.42 -4.11 3.69
N PHE A 140 -8.69 -3.36 2.86
CA PHE A 140 -7.23 -3.26 2.88
C PHE A 140 -6.78 -1.79 2.83
N LEU A 141 -5.72 -1.48 3.55
CA LEU A 141 -5.06 -0.18 3.59
C LEU A 141 -3.55 -0.37 3.69
N LEU A 142 -2.80 0.11 2.69
CA LEU A 142 -1.35 0.18 2.76
C LEU A 142 -0.95 1.54 3.33
N GLN A 143 -0.46 1.59 4.57
CA GLN A 143 -0.05 2.82 5.26
C GLN A 143 1.02 2.57 6.34
N ASP A 144 1.54 3.66 6.89
CA ASP A 144 2.52 3.63 7.96
C ASP A 144 1.90 3.30 9.33
N PRO A 145 2.69 2.90 10.34
CA PRO A 145 2.17 2.48 11.64
C PRO A 145 1.46 3.56 12.45
N GLU A 146 1.59 4.84 12.08
CA GLU A 146 0.88 5.92 12.77
C GLU A 146 -0.64 5.73 12.74
N VAL A 147 -1.18 5.10 11.67
CA VAL A 147 -2.64 4.95 11.52
C VAL A 147 -3.22 4.10 12.64
N ILE A 148 -2.41 3.25 13.30
CA ILE A 148 -2.85 2.40 14.42
C ILE A 148 -3.59 3.21 15.49
N ALA A 149 -3.11 4.41 15.81
CA ALA A 149 -3.75 5.26 16.81
C ALA A 149 -5.14 5.74 16.36
N THR A 150 -5.30 6.02 15.07
CA THR A 150 -6.58 6.39 14.45
C THR A 150 -7.52 5.18 14.36
N LEU A 151 -7.02 4.04 13.89
CA LEU A 151 -7.78 2.81 13.71
C LEU A 151 -8.33 2.26 15.03
N ARG A 152 -7.57 2.36 16.13
CA ARG A 152 -8.02 1.96 17.48
C ARG A 152 -9.25 2.72 17.99
N LYS A 153 -9.55 3.89 17.43
CA LYS A 153 -10.72 4.71 17.81
C LYS A 153 -11.94 4.39 16.96
N SER A 154 -11.79 3.63 15.87
CA SER A 154 -12.90 3.27 15.02
C SER A 154 -13.87 2.32 15.74
N LYS A 155 -15.15 2.45 15.41
CA LYS A 155 -16.22 1.52 15.83
C LYS A 155 -16.68 0.60 14.70
N ALA A 156 -16.15 0.80 13.49
CA ALA A 156 -16.56 0.08 12.29
C ALA A 156 -15.63 -1.08 11.93
N ILE A 157 -14.45 -1.14 12.55
CA ILE A 157 -13.40 -2.14 12.32
C ILE A 157 -12.93 -2.73 13.66
#